data_AF-A0A2C5ZD43-F1
#
_entry.id   AF-A0A2C5ZD43-F1
#
_cell.length_a   1.000
_cell.length_b   1.000
_cell.length_c   1.000
_cell.angle_alpha   90.00
_cell.angle_beta   90.00
_cell.angle_gamma   90.00
#
_symmetry.space_group_name_H-M   'P 1'
#
loop_
_entity.id
_entity.type
_entity.pdbx_description
1 polymer ?
#
loop_
_entity_poly.entity_id
_entity_poly.type
_entity_poly.pdbx_seq_one_letter_code
_entity_poly.pdbx_strand_id
1 'polypeptide(L)'
;MFALRRKLGRVPVACCLYLQKRSYKATYEVFPTTLHTLKHRAGLFFPQRDGGTGHDGSHMFDVGITVAKDGYVYPKDTSQMDDPIKHAISEDIISNGLVMLPNTNMMQAIIAEKVCDSMPTVFMPKTFPKVYSMREGTPIPEPLVLVHVYQSLFSLQPEVRMLFRDFNQALVKLFEEYSLKLGLEDWQEEYPVEDSVEDGDYNL
;
A
#
# COMPACT_ATOMS: atom_id res chain seq x y z
N MET A 1 -44.78 -44.97 25.49
CA MET A 1 -43.76 -43.89 25.64
C MET A 1 -43.91 -42.92 24.50
N PHE A 2 -44.03 -41.64 24.84
CA PHE A 2 -44.28 -40.51 23.95
C PHE A 2 -43.02 -40.07 23.16
N ALA A 3 -43.30 -39.37 22.05
CA ALA A 3 -42.62 -38.16 21.55
C ALA A 3 -41.99 -38.23 20.14
N LEU A 4 -42.77 -37.72 19.19
CA LEU A 4 -42.42 -36.66 18.22
C LEU A 4 -40.92 -36.40 17.97
N ARG A 5 -40.47 -36.61 16.73
CA ARG A 5 -39.46 -35.74 16.11
C ARG A 5 -40.10 -34.93 14.98
N ARG A 6 -40.25 -33.64 15.25
CA ARG A 6 -40.70 -32.60 14.32
C ARG A 6 -39.70 -32.43 13.18
N LYS A 7 -40.21 -32.26 11.96
CA LYS A 7 -39.51 -31.65 10.82
C LYS A 7 -39.15 -30.19 11.17
N LEU A 8 -37.93 -29.77 10.88
CA LEU A 8 -37.58 -28.37 10.66
C LEU A 8 -36.74 -28.30 9.39
N GLY A 9 -37.30 -27.66 8.37
CA GLY A 9 -36.62 -27.36 7.12
C GLY A 9 -35.46 -26.38 7.35
N ARG A 10 -34.41 -26.52 6.54
CA ARG A 10 -33.41 -25.46 6.39
C ARG A 10 -33.84 -24.56 5.24
N VAL A 11 -34.26 -23.37 5.65
CA VAL A 11 -34.46 -22.15 4.87
C VAL A 11 -33.11 -21.71 4.25
N PRO A 12 -33.10 -20.96 3.12
CA PRO A 12 -31.91 -20.76 2.30
C PRO A 12 -30.84 -19.94 3.00
N VAL A 13 -29.59 -20.15 2.59
CA VAL A 13 -28.42 -19.36 2.97
C VAL A 13 -28.65 -17.93 2.50
N ALA A 14 -29.20 -17.10 3.39
CA ALA A 14 -29.30 -15.66 3.21
C ALA A 14 -27.88 -15.10 3.20
N CYS A 15 -27.55 -14.39 2.12
CA CYS A 15 -26.67 -13.24 2.00
C CYS A 15 -26.03 -12.79 3.33
N CYS A 16 -25.04 -13.54 3.82
CA CYS A 16 -24.19 -13.07 4.90
C CYS A 16 -23.29 -12.01 4.29
N LEU A 17 -23.56 -10.75 4.65
CA LEU A 17 -22.61 -9.65 4.57
C LEU A 17 -21.25 -10.18 5.05
N TYR A 18 -20.33 -10.36 4.11
CA TYR A 18 -18.93 -10.68 4.38
C TYR A 18 -18.31 -9.47 5.09
N LEU A 19 -18.54 -9.37 6.40
CA LEU A 19 -17.70 -8.57 7.28
C LEU A 19 -16.34 -9.27 7.34
N GLN A 20 -15.51 -8.96 6.36
CA GLN A 20 -14.14 -9.41 6.22
C GLN A 20 -13.36 -8.89 7.44
N LYS A 21 -13.08 -9.78 8.40
CA LYS A 21 -12.30 -9.45 9.60
C LYS A 21 -10.84 -9.22 9.19
N ARG A 22 -10.46 -7.95 9.04
CA ARG A 22 -9.10 -7.50 8.75
C ARG A 22 -8.19 -7.72 9.96
N SER A 23 -7.05 -8.41 9.81
CA SER A 23 -5.96 -8.34 10.81
C SER A 23 -4.82 -7.50 10.26
N TYR A 24 -5.07 -6.20 10.29
CA TYR A 24 -4.01 -5.21 10.25
C TYR A 24 -3.52 -4.99 11.69
N LYS A 25 -2.26 -4.59 11.90
CA LYS A 25 -1.84 -4.11 13.23
C LYS A 25 -2.78 -2.98 13.67
N ALA A 26 -3.13 -2.11 12.73
CA ALA A 26 -4.17 -1.09 12.85
C ALA A 26 -4.63 -0.59 11.47
N THR A 27 -5.83 -0.01 11.43
CA THR A 27 -6.31 0.83 10.32
C THR A 27 -6.38 2.27 10.78
N TYR A 28 -6.13 3.20 9.86
CA TYR A 28 -6.14 4.61 10.17
C TYR A 28 -7.00 5.38 9.18
N GLU A 29 -7.71 6.38 9.71
CA GLU A 29 -8.46 7.41 8.97
C GLU A 29 -7.64 8.71 8.80
N VAL A 30 -6.50 8.80 9.50
CA VAL A 30 -5.50 9.86 9.35
C VAL A 30 -4.12 9.24 9.26
N PHE A 31 -3.19 9.89 8.57
CA PHE A 31 -1.79 9.43 8.55
C PHE A 31 -1.20 9.49 9.96
N PRO A 32 -0.81 8.35 10.57
CA PRO A 32 -0.36 8.32 11.97
C PRO A 32 1.09 8.78 12.15
N THR A 33 1.81 8.94 11.04
CA THR A 33 3.16 9.48 10.94
C THR A 33 3.36 10.03 9.54
N THR A 34 4.47 10.71 9.28
CA THR A 34 4.85 11.09 7.92
C THR A 34 5.25 9.84 7.14
N LEU A 35 4.60 9.62 6.00
CA LEU A 35 4.82 8.45 5.15
C LEU A 35 5.24 8.85 3.74
N HIS A 36 6.08 8.03 3.14
CA HIS A 36 6.75 8.28 1.88
C HIS A 36 6.51 7.14 0.89
N THR A 37 6.38 7.49 -0.38
CA THR A 37 6.33 6.52 -1.48
C THR A 37 7.11 7.06 -2.68
N LEU A 38 7.69 6.16 -3.46
CA LEU A 38 8.52 6.51 -4.62
C LEU A 38 7.75 6.25 -5.93
N LYS A 39 7.78 7.22 -6.86
CA LYS A 39 7.18 7.05 -8.20
C LYS A 39 8.00 7.69 -9.32
N HIS A 40 8.12 6.97 -10.43
CA HIS A 40 8.82 7.41 -11.64
C HIS A 40 8.01 8.35 -12.55
N ARG A 41 6.67 8.41 -12.41
CA ARG A 41 5.81 9.23 -13.26
C ARG A 41 4.78 10.02 -12.44
N ALA A 42 4.60 11.29 -12.79
CA ALA A 42 3.56 12.12 -12.20
C ALA A 42 2.16 11.73 -12.75
N GLY A 43 1.15 11.73 -11.87
CA GLY A 43 -0.26 11.60 -12.26
C GLY A 43 -0.77 10.17 -12.54
N LEU A 44 0.09 9.15 -12.46
CA LEU A 44 -0.29 7.74 -12.61
C LEU A 44 0.39 6.92 -11.51
N PHE A 45 -0.35 6.56 -10.47
CA PHE A 45 0.15 5.62 -9.45
C PHE A 45 0.29 4.21 -10.03
N PHE A 46 -0.62 3.86 -10.95
CA PHE A 46 -0.65 2.57 -11.64
C PHE A 46 -1.02 2.79 -13.12
N PRO A 47 -0.13 2.52 -14.09
CA PRO A 47 -0.43 2.72 -15.50
C PRO A 47 -1.56 1.81 -15.98
N GLN A 48 -2.52 2.37 -16.74
CA GLN A 48 -3.65 1.60 -17.29
C GLN A 48 -3.23 0.46 -18.24
N ARG A 49 -2.06 0.57 -18.89
CA ARG A 49 -1.53 -0.48 -19.77
C ARG A 49 -1.07 -1.73 -19.01
N ASP A 50 -0.77 -1.60 -17.73
CA ASP A 50 -0.25 -2.71 -16.91
C ASP A 50 -1.38 -3.55 -16.31
N GLY A 51 -2.64 -3.17 -16.58
CA GLY A 51 -3.85 -3.94 -16.26
C GLY A 51 -4.03 -4.30 -14.79
N GLY A 52 -3.15 -3.83 -13.90
CA GLY A 52 -3.00 -4.32 -12.53
C GLY A 52 -2.97 -5.85 -12.44
N THR A 53 -1.85 -6.50 -12.79
CA THR A 53 -1.75 -7.97 -12.68
C THR A 53 -0.40 -8.50 -12.18
N GLY A 54 0.34 -7.72 -11.38
CA GLY A 54 1.46 -8.23 -10.57
C GLY A 54 2.80 -8.40 -11.28
N HIS A 55 3.83 -7.84 -10.62
CA HIS A 55 5.27 -8.09 -10.71
C HIS A 55 5.98 -8.18 -12.09
N ASP A 56 6.71 -7.12 -12.46
CA ASP A 56 8.01 -7.24 -13.17
C ASP A 56 9.20 -7.11 -12.19
N GLY A 57 8.91 -7.09 -10.88
CA GLY A 57 9.58 -6.26 -9.90
C GLY A 57 11.04 -6.60 -9.59
N SER A 58 11.82 -5.54 -9.41
CA SER A 58 13.05 -5.57 -8.61
C SER A 58 12.95 -4.78 -7.30
N HIS A 59 11.88 -3.98 -7.06
CA HIS A 59 11.75 -3.16 -5.84
C HIS A 59 10.30 -2.98 -5.33
N MET A 60 10.17 -2.87 -4.00
CA MET A 60 8.94 -2.78 -3.22
C MET A 60 7.95 -1.66 -3.59
N PHE A 61 8.40 -0.53 -4.14
CA PHE A 61 7.51 0.59 -4.55
C PHE A 61 6.97 0.48 -5.98
N ASP A 62 7.53 -0.45 -6.76
CA ASP A 62 7.14 -0.75 -8.13
C ASP A 62 6.14 -1.94 -8.17
N VAL A 63 5.76 -2.48 -7.01
CA VAL A 63 4.77 -3.55 -6.88
C VAL A 63 3.40 -3.03 -7.35
N GLY A 64 2.90 -3.65 -8.43
CA GLY A 64 1.59 -3.34 -8.98
C GLY A 64 0.43 -3.76 -8.07
N ILE A 65 -0.74 -3.16 -8.27
CA ILE A 65 -2.00 -3.62 -7.68
C ILE A 65 -2.48 -4.88 -8.42
N THR A 66 -3.02 -5.84 -7.68
CA THR A 66 -3.81 -6.95 -8.25
C THR A 66 -5.24 -6.50 -8.51
N VAL A 67 -5.61 -6.47 -9.79
CA VAL A 67 -6.96 -6.20 -10.27
C VAL A 67 -7.63 -7.53 -10.62
N ALA A 68 -8.79 -7.78 -10.03
CA ALA A 68 -9.56 -8.98 -10.30
C ALA A 68 -10.12 -8.96 -11.74
N LYS A 69 -10.53 -10.13 -12.24
CA LYS A 69 -11.06 -10.28 -13.61
C LYS A 69 -12.30 -9.43 -13.90
N ASP A 70 -13.00 -8.99 -12.87
CA ASP A 70 -14.16 -8.09 -12.94
C ASP A 70 -13.76 -6.60 -12.98
N GLY A 71 -12.47 -6.27 -12.93
CA GLY A 71 -11.94 -4.91 -12.97
C GLY A 71 -11.87 -4.22 -11.60
N TYR A 72 -12.17 -4.95 -10.52
CA TYR A 72 -12.15 -4.41 -9.16
C TYR A 72 -10.83 -4.66 -8.45
N VAL A 73 -10.49 -3.73 -7.56
CA VAL A 73 -9.44 -3.88 -6.56
C VAL A 73 -10.10 -4.21 -5.24
N TYR A 74 -9.61 -5.27 -4.60
CA TYR A 74 -10.10 -5.73 -3.31
C TYR A 74 -9.09 -5.39 -2.22
N PRO A 75 -9.53 -4.90 -1.03
CA PRO A 75 -8.64 -4.81 0.11
C PRO A 75 -8.06 -6.19 0.41
N LYS A 76 -6.77 -6.24 0.68
CA LYS A 76 -6.10 -7.48 1.06
C LYS A 76 -6.18 -7.67 2.55
N ASP A 77 -6.71 -8.82 2.96
CA ASP A 77 -6.75 -9.21 4.35
C ASP A 77 -5.45 -9.89 4.75
N THR A 78 -4.68 -9.25 5.63
CA THR A 78 -3.42 -9.78 6.18
C THR A 78 -3.63 -10.72 7.36
N SER A 79 -4.88 -10.96 7.78
CA SER A 79 -5.24 -11.92 8.85
C SER A 79 -4.87 -13.37 8.55
N GLN A 80 -4.63 -13.69 7.28
CA GLN A 80 -4.32 -15.04 6.82
C GLN A 80 -2.82 -15.27 6.59
N MET A 81 -1.97 -14.33 7.00
CA MET A 81 -0.53 -14.56 7.01
C MET A 81 -0.11 -15.34 8.24
N ASP A 82 0.21 -16.62 8.06
CA ASP A 82 1.13 -17.29 8.95
C ASP A 82 2.51 -16.64 8.79
N ASP A 83 3.03 -16.09 9.90
CA ASP A 83 4.36 -15.51 10.11
C ASP A 83 5.16 -15.17 8.82
N PRO A 84 5.25 -13.89 8.41
CA PRO A 84 5.89 -13.47 7.16
C PRO A 84 7.38 -13.81 7.07
N ILE A 85 8.01 -14.30 8.15
CA ILE A 85 9.40 -14.76 8.17
C ILE A 85 9.54 -16.20 7.63
N LYS A 86 8.47 -17.01 7.63
CA LYS A 86 8.54 -18.41 7.17
C LYS A 86 8.55 -18.59 5.66
N HIS A 87 8.03 -17.62 4.93
CA HIS A 87 8.05 -17.60 3.47
C HIS A 87 8.84 -16.36 3.07
N ALA A 88 9.91 -16.53 2.28
CA ALA A 88 10.62 -15.41 1.65
C ALA A 88 9.56 -14.42 1.16
N ILE A 89 9.62 -13.20 1.71
CA ILE A 89 8.60 -12.17 1.60
C ILE A 89 8.32 -11.93 0.11
N SER A 90 7.38 -12.66 -0.48
CA SER A 90 6.97 -12.33 -1.84
C SER A 90 6.05 -11.12 -1.68
N GLU A 91 6.37 -10.02 -2.33
CA GLU A 91 5.64 -8.76 -2.21
C GLU A 91 4.15 -8.92 -2.60
N ASP A 92 3.88 -9.91 -3.46
CA ASP A 92 2.55 -10.46 -3.79
C ASP A 92 1.78 -11.01 -2.57
N ILE A 93 2.38 -11.12 -1.40
CA ILE A 93 1.76 -11.58 -0.15
C ILE A 93 1.33 -10.36 0.67
N ILE A 94 2.09 -9.25 0.69
CA ILE A 94 2.02 -8.21 1.74
C ILE A 94 0.81 -7.28 1.63
N SER A 95 0.50 -6.69 0.47
CA SER A 95 -0.63 -5.75 0.37
C SER A 95 -1.26 -5.70 -1.02
N ASN A 96 -2.47 -5.16 -1.14
CA ASN A 96 -3.09 -4.84 -2.43
C ASN A 96 -3.41 -3.34 -2.52
N GLY A 97 -2.38 -2.52 -2.31
CA GLY A 97 -2.49 -1.07 -2.24
C GLY A 97 -1.15 -0.38 -2.51
N LEU A 98 -1.15 0.95 -2.38
CA LEU A 98 0.05 1.74 -2.52
C LEU A 98 0.92 1.62 -1.26
N VAL A 99 2.11 1.06 -1.40
CA VAL A 99 3.07 0.90 -0.30
C VAL A 99 3.67 2.25 0.08
N MET A 100 3.75 2.49 1.39
CA MET A 100 4.37 3.67 1.97
C MET A 100 5.21 3.29 3.20
N LEU A 101 6.30 4.02 3.43
CA LEU A 101 7.17 3.85 4.59
C LEU A 101 7.39 5.19 5.31
N PRO A 102 7.56 5.19 6.64
CA PRO A 102 8.10 6.35 7.34
C PRO A 102 9.59 6.56 7.02
N ASN A 103 10.19 7.61 7.58
CA ASN A 103 11.64 7.80 7.53
C ASN A 103 12.35 6.72 8.36
N THR A 104 12.56 5.53 7.79
CA THR A 104 13.28 4.42 8.41
C THR A 104 14.58 4.12 7.69
N ASN A 105 15.45 3.32 8.32
CA ASN A 105 16.67 2.81 7.68
C ASN A 105 16.36 2.11 6.34
N MET A 106 15.28 1.34 6.24
CA MET A 106 14.84 0.75 4.96
C MET A 106 14.46 1.83 3.94
N MET A 107 13.69 2.85 4.31
CA MET A 107 13.33 3.92 3.38
C MET A 107 14.57 4.67 2.89
N GLN A 108 15.51 4.98 3.80
CA GLN A 108 16.78 5.62 3.48
C GLN A 108 17.62 4.77 2.51
N ALA A 109 17.74 3.46 2.77
CA ALA A 109 18.45 2.54 1.90
C ALA A 109 17.85 2.49 0.48
N ILE A 110 16.52 2.46 0.38
CA ILE A 110 15.82 2.46 -0.91
C ILE A 110 16.07 3.76 -1.68
N ILE A 111 16.02 4.92 -1.01
CA ILE A 111 16.31 6.19 -1.67
C ILE A 111 17.77 6.27 -2.11
N ALA A 112 18.72 5.86 -1.26
CA ALA A 112 20.13 5.84 -1.61
C ALA A 112 20.43 4.94 -2.83
N GLU A 113 19.81 3.76 -2.90
CA GLU A 113 19.86 2.88 -4.07
C GLU A 113 19.36 3.60 -5.33
N LYS A 114 18.19 4.25 -5.24
CA LYS A 114 17.61 4.96 -6.39
C LYS A 114 18.41 6.19 -6.81
N VAL A 115 19.10 6.87 -5.89
CA VAL A 115 20.04 7.96 -6.23
C VAL A 115 21.20 7.40 -7.05
N CYS A 116 21.80 6.29 -6.61
CA CYS A 116 22.88 5.63 -7.33
C CYS A 116 22.44 5.18 -8.73
N ASP A 117 21.26 4.57 -8.82
CA ASP A 117 20.68 4.13 -10.09
C ASP A 117 20.32 5.29 -11.01
N SER A 118 20.01 6.46 -10.47
CA SER A 118 19.59 7.63 -11.26
C SER A 118 20.77 8.41 -11.84
N MET A 119 22.00 8.06 -11.50
CA MET A 119 23.21 8.67 -12.07
C MET A 119 23.17 8.60 -13.61
N PRO A 120 23.37 9.74 -14.30
CA PRO A 120 23.21 9.82 -15.74
C PRO A 120 24.22 8.91 -16.43
N THR A 121 23.72 8.00 -17.26
CA THR A 121 24.55 7.30 -18.25
C THR A 121 24.43 8.03 -19.58
N VAL A 122 25.49 8.04 -20.37
CA VAL A 122 25.65 8.85 -21.60
C VAL A 122 24.52 8.64 -22.64
N PHE A 123 23.69 7.62 -22.49
CA PHE A 123 22.84 7.10 -23.56
C PHE A 123 21.32 7.26 -23.38
N MET A 124 20.80 7.62 -22.20
CA MET A 124 19.34 7.78 -22.03
C MET A 124 18.93 8.89 -21.07
N PRO A 125 17.94 9.74 -21.45
CA PRO A 125 17.28 10.62 -20.49
C PRO A 125 16.47 9.76 -19.51
N LYS A 126 17.02 9.53 -18.31
CA LYS A 126 16.30 8.85 -17.22
C LYS A 126 15.24 9.80 -16.66
N THR A 127 13.99 9.33 -16.59
CA THR A 127 12.97 9.97 -15.75
C THR A 127 13.32 9.69 -14.30
N PHE A 128 13.76 10.71 -13.59
CA PHE A 128 14.10 10.63 -12.17
C PHE A 128 12.84 10.34 -11.35
N PRO A 129 12.87 9.34 -10.45
CA PRO A 129 11.79 9.14 -9.51
C PRO A 129 11.63 10.34 -8.59
N LYS A 130 10.40 10.57 -8.16
CA LYS A 130 10.05 11.54 -7.12
C LYS A 130 9.59 10.82 -5.88
N VAL A 131 9.91 11.40 -4.73
CA VAL A 131 9.36 10.96 -3.45
C VAL A 131 8.13 11.80 -3.14
N TYR A 132 7.04 11.11 -2.83
CA TYR A 132 5.79 11.71 -2.40
C TYR A 132 5.64 11.48 -0.90
N SER A 133 5.67 12.58 -0.14
CA SER A 133 5.58 12.57 1.32
C SER A 133 4.20 13.06 1.76
N MET A 134 3.51 12.26 2.56
CA MET A 134 2.25 12.59 3.22
C MET A 134 2.53 12.87 4.68
N ARG A 135 2.21 14.07 5.17
CA ARG A 135 2.51 14.46 6.55
C ARG A 135 1.62 13.72 7.56
N GLU A 136 2.14 13.52 8.76
CA GLU A 136 1.35 13.11 9.91
C GLU A 136 0.10 13.99 10.08
N GLY A 137 -1.02 13.38 10.46
CA GLY A 137 -2.30 14.05 10.65
C GLY A 137 -3.06 14.37 9.37
N THR A 138 -2.51 14.06 8.19
CA THR A 138 -3.23 14.21 6.92
C THR A 138 -4.48 13.33 6.92
N PRO A 139 -5.68 13.84 6.58
CA PRO A 139 -6.88 13.03 6.52
C PRO A 139 -6.83 12.05 5.35
N ILE A 140 -7.32 10.84 5.55
CA ILE A 140 -7.47 9.83 4.51
C ILE A 140 -8.93 9.91 4.02
N PRO A 141 -9.16 10.27 2.74
CA PRO A 141 -10.51 10.41 2.21
C PRO A 141 -11.15 9.04 2.01
N GLU A 142 -12.46 8.95 2.27
CA GLU A 142 -13.25 7.83 1.75
C GLU A 142 -13.13 7.78 0.22
N PRO A 143 -13.02 6.59 -0.42
CA PRO A 143 -13.18 5.26 0.16
C PRO A 143 -11.83 4.56 0.46
N LEU A 144 -10.80 5.30 0.87
CA LEU A 144 -9.47 4.74 1.15
C LEU A 144 -9.31 4.39 2.64
N VAL A 145 -8.44 3.42 2.92
CA VAL A 145 -7.98 3.10 4.26
C VAL A 145 -6.47 2.94 4.26
N LEU A 146 -5.81 3.52 5.24
CA LEU A 146 -4.39 3.24 5.47
C LEU A 146 -4.28 2.08 6.44
N VAL A 147 -3.46 1.13 6.06
CA VAL A 147 -3.26 -0.12 6.77
C VAL A 147 -1.83 -0.20 7.24
N HIS A 148 -1.62 -0.51 8.52
CA HIS A 148 -0.32 -0.95 9.01
C HIS A 148 -0.18 -2.46 8.82
N VAL A 149 0.66 -2.83 7.87
CA VAL A 149 0.77 -4.22 7.40
C VAL A 149 1.76 -5.01 8.24
N TYR A 150 3.03 -4.57 8.27
CA TYR A 150 4.12 -5.29 8.94
C TYR A 150 5.28 -4.33 9.20
N GLN A 151 5.92 -4.40 10.38
CA GLN A 151 7.05 -3.52 10.75
C GLN A 151 6.78 -2.03 10.49
N SER A 152 7.49 -1.39 9.58
CA SER A 152 7.32 0.00 9.15
C SER A 152 6.46 0.15 7.88
N LEU A 153 5.93 -0.95 7.34
CA LEU A 153 5.20 -0.98 6.08
C LEU A 153 3.73 -0.60 6.25
N PHE A 154 3.35 0.46 5.58
CA PHE A 154 1.97 0.89 5.42
C PHE A 154 1.50 0.65 3.99
N SER A 155 0.20 0.40 3.84
CA SER A 155 -0.42 0.25 2.53
C SER A 155 -1.72 1.03 2.48
N LEU A 156 -1.82 1.94 1.53
CA LEU A 156 -3.04 2.67 1.25
C LEU A 156 -3.89 1.85 0.29
N GLN A 157 -5.01 1.35 0.78
CA GLN A 157 -5.87 0.38 0.12
C GLN A 157 -7.27 0.94 -0.08
N PRO A 158 -8.05 0.38 -1.00
CA PRO A 158 -9.48 0.64 -1.00
C PRO A 158 -10.09 0.05 0.27
N GLU A 159 -10.94 0.81 0.97
CA GLU A 159 -11.60 0.32 2.17
C GLU A 159 -12.56 -0.81 1.79
N VAL A 160 -13.44 -0.61 0.83
CA VAL A 160 -14.26 -1.68 0.26
C VAL A 160 -13.83 -1.92 -1.18
N ARG A 161 -14.22 -3.06 -1.77
CA ARG A 161 -13.94 -3.30 -3.20
C ARG A 161 -14.34 -2.08 -4.04
N MET A 162 -13.47 -1.66 -4.95
CA MET A 162 -13.74 -0.51 -5.82
C MET A 162 -13.13 -0.72 -7.20
N LEU A 163 -13.66 -0.05 -8.22
CA LEU A 163 -13.10 -0.15 -9.57
C LEU A 163 -11.66 0.36 -9.57
N PHE A 164 -10.77 -0.32 -10.30
CA PHE A 164 -9.36 0.09 -10.41
C PHE A 164 -9.19 1.56 -10.84
N ARG A 165 -10.03 2.02 -11.78
CA ARG A 165 -10.06 3.42 -12.22
C ARG A 165 -10.35 4.36 -11.07
N ASP A 166 -11.37 4.06 -10.27
CA ASP A 166 -11.81 4.91 -9.16
C ASP A 166 -10.76 4.92 -8.05
N PHE A 167 -10.09 3.78 -7.81
CA PHE A 167 -8.99 3.70 -6.85
C PHE A 167 -7.83 4.59 -7.27
N ASN A 168 -7.38 4.48 -8.52
CA ASN A 168 -6.31 5.32 -9.03
C ASN A 168 -6.69 6.81 -9.01
N GLN A 169 -7.94 7.16 -9.29
CA GLN A 169 -8.42 8.54 -9.19
C GLN A 169 -8.44 9.06 -7.75
N ALA A 170 -8.84 8.24 -6.78
CA ALA A 170 -8.82 8.60 -5.35
C ALA A 170 -7.37 8.89 -4.89
N LEU A 171 -6.41 8.05 -5.29
CA LEU A 171 -5.00 8.27 -5.01
C LEU A 171 -4.46 9.53 -5.66
N VAL A 172 -4.77 9.77 -6.95
CA VAL A 172 -4.36 11.01 -7.63
C VAL A 172 -4.83 12.24 -6.88
N LYS A 173 -6.12 12.30 -6.52
CA LYS A 173 -6.67 13.43 -5.76
C LYS A 173 -5.98 13.62 -4.42
N LEU A 174 -5.85 12.55 -3.63
CA LEU A 174 -5.20 12.59 -2.32
C LEU A 174 -3.77 13.17 -2.41
N PHE A 175 -2.97 12.66 -3.34
CA PHE A 175 -1.59 13.10 -3.47
C PHE A 175 -1.46 14.47 -4.16
N GLU A 176 -2.36 14.85 -5.06
CA GLU A 176 -2.36 16.21 -5.62
C GLU A 176 -2.66 17.26 -4.55
N GLU A 177 -3.54 16.95 -3.60
CA GLU A 177 -3.98 17.87 -2.56
C GLU A 177 -3.00 17.95 -1.39
N TYR A 178 -2.49 16.80 -0.91
CA TYR A 178 -1.79 16.75 0.38
C TYR A 178 -0.30 16.40 0.30
N SER A 179 0.21 15.89 -0.82
CA SER A 179 1.60 15.40 -0.85
C SER A 179 2.63 16.49 -1.14
N LEU A 180 3.74 16.44 -0.41
CA LEU A 180 4.97 17.11 -0.78
C LEU A 180 5.73 16.24 -1.79
N LYS A 181 6.13 16.82 -2.92
CA LYS A 181 6.77 16.10 -4.04
C LYS A 181 8.21 16.57 -4.18
N LEU A 182 9.15 15.74 -3.74
CA LEU A 182 10.59 16.07 -3.73
C LEU A 182 11.36 15.24 -4.75
N GLY A 183 12.47 15.79 -5.24
CA GLY A 183 13.53 14.98 -5.84
C GLY A 183 14.16 14.05 -4.81
N LEU A 184 14.96 13.09 -5.26
CA LEU A 184 15.63 12.15 -4.33
C LEU A 184 16.59 12.88 -3.38
N GLU A 185 17.42 13.78 -3.91
CA GLU A 185 18.39 14.56 -3.14
C GLU A 185 17.67 15.52 -2.18
N ASP A 186 16.70 16.30 -2.68
CA ASP A 186 15.88 17.19 -1.85
C ASP A 186 15.18 16.42 -0.70
N TRP A 187 14.75 15.18 -0.94
CA TRP A 187 14.14 14.35 0.09
C TRP A 187 15.15 13.93 1.16
N GLN A 188 16.39 13.60 0.79
CA GLN A 188 17.45 13.27 1.76
C GLN A 188 17.86 14.47 2.60
N GLU A 189 17.79 15.69 2.05
CA GLU A 189 18.02 16.92 2.80
C GLU A 189 16.89 17.22 3.79
N GLU A 190 15.63 17.04 3.38
CA GLU A 190 14.45 17.26 4.23
C GLU A 190 14.28 16.18 5.31
N TYR A 191 14.64 14.93 4.99
CA TYR A 191 14.52 13.77 5.87
C TYR A 191 15.88 13.09 6.04
N PRO A 192 16.75 13.61 6.92
CA PRO A 192 18.10 13.10 7.10
C PRO A 192 18.11 11.70 7.73
N VAL A 193 19.20 10.95 7.50
CA VAL A 193 19.37 9.59 8.00
C VAL A 193 19.48 9.57 9.53
N GLU A 194 19.99 10.64 10.13
CA GLU A 194 20.10 10.81 11.58
C GLU A 194 18.73 10.81 12.28
N ASP A 195 17.68 11.21 11.56
CA ASP A 195 16.29 11.21 12.04
C ASP A 195 15.55 9.91 11.69
N SER A 196 16.23 8.97 11.03
CA SER A 196 15.63 7.69 10.65
C SER A 196 15.65 6.68 11.78
N VAL A 197 14.61 5.84 11.84
CA VAL A 197 14.47 4.80 12.87
C VAL A 197 14.64 3.39 12.28
N GLU A 198 14.95 2.41 13.14
CA GLU A 198 14.95 1.01 12.73
C GLU A 198 13.53 0.52 12.41
N ASP A 199 13.38 -0.30 11.37
CA ASP A 199 12.08 -0.77 10.89
C ASP A 199 11.28 -1.58 11.94
N GLY A 200 12.00 -2.25 12.86
CA GLY A 200 11.41 -3.02 13.96
C GLY A 200 10.89 -2.17 15.12
N ASP A 201 11.36 -0.93 15.24
CA ASP A 201 11.07 -0.05 16.39
C ASP A 201 9.86 0.87 16.16
N TYR A 202 9.18 0.73 15.02
CA TYR A 202 7.96 1.48 14.71
C TYR A 202 6.75 0.97 15.51
N ASN A 203 6.63 1.45 16.76
CA ASN A 203 5.48 1.26 17.64
C ASN A 203 4.62 2.53 17.61
N LEU A 204 3.57 2.53 16.78
CA LEU A 204 2.51 3.55 16.76
C LEU A 204 1.32 3.12 17.62
#